data_AF-A0A2V7FMU3-F1
#
_entry.id   AF-A0A2V7FMU3-F1
#
_cell.length_a   1.000
_cell.length_b   1.000
_cell.length_c   1.000
_cell.angle_alpha   90.00
_cell.angle_beta   90.00
_cell.angle_gamma   90.00
#
_symmetry.space_group_name_H-M   'P 1'
#
loop_
_entity.id
_entity.type
_entity.pdbx_description
1 polymer ?
#
loop_
_entity_poly.entity_id
_entity_poly.type
_entity_poly.pdbx_seq_one_letter_code
_entity_poly.pdbx_strand_id
1 'polypeptide(L)' 'PMNALGYLRVMFTVEDIDDTLARLGKRGAELVGEVVQYEDTYRLCYIRGPEGLLIGLAQELGQQTSR' A
#
# COMPACT_ATOMS: atom_id res chain seq x y z
N PRO A 1 -15.40 -8.10 -3.74
CA PRO A 1 -14.78 -9.35 -3.25
C PRO A 1 -13.28 -9.41 -3.61
N MET A 2 -12.39 -9.69 -2.65
CA MET A 2 -10.94 -9.84 -2.90
C MET A 2 -10.55 -11.24 -3.41
N ASN A 3 -11.46 -12.21 -3.27
CA ASN A 3 -11.26 -13.58 -3.75
C ASN A 3 -12.17 -13.80 -4.96
N ALA A 4 -11.70 -13.37 -6.13
CA ALA A 4 -12.36 -13.54 -7.41
C ALA A 4 -11.33 -13.92 -8.48
N LEU A 5 -11.74 -14.68 -9.49
CA LEU A 5 -10.88 -15.02 -10.62
C LEU A 5 -10.64 -13.78 -11.49
N GLY A 6 -9.40 -13.57 -11.94
CA GLY A 6 -8.99 -12.43 -12.77
C GLY A 6 -7.83 -11.64 -12.16
N TYR A 7 -7.53 -10.48 -12.76
CA TYR A 7 -6.50 -9.58 -12.23
C TYR A 7 -6.93 -9.00 -10.89
N LEU A 8 -6.09 -9.20 -9.87
CA LEU A 8 -6.44 -8.88 -8.49
C LEU A 8 -6.02 -7.46 -8.08
N ARG A 9 -4.76 -7.08 -8.33
CA ARG A 9 -4.17 -5.77 -7.96
C ARG A 9 -2.80 -5.56 -8.61
N VAL A 10 -2.37 -4.30 -8.62
CA VAL A 10 -0.98 -3.89 -8.84
C VAL A 10 -0.36 -3.51 -7.49
N MET A 11 0.93 -3.80 -7.31
CA MET A 11 1.70 -3.48 -6.11
C MET A 11 2.74 -2.41 -6.44
N PHE A 12 2.86 -1.38 -5.59
CA PHE A 12 3.88 -0.35 -5.71
C PHE A 12 4.74 -0.31 -4.44
N THR A 13 6.06 -0.23 -4.62
CA THR A 13 6.98 0.11 -3.54
C THR A 13 7.04 1.62 -3.39
N VAL A 14 6.95 2.11 -2.15
CA VAL A 14 6.97 3.53 -1.78
C VAL A 14 8.02 3.77 -0.71
N GLU A 15 8.52 5.01 -0.65
CA GLU A 15 9.55 5.40 0.31
C GLU A 15 9.01 5.53 1.73
N ASP A 16 7.82 6.14 1.88
CA ASP A 16 7.13 6.30 3.16
C ASP A 16 5.64 5.98 2.98
N ILE A 17 5.19 4.93 3.67
CA ILE A 17 3.81 4.45 3.58
C ILE A 17 2.82 5.39 4.27
N ASP A 18 3.22 6.06 5.36
CA ASP A 18 2.35 6.92 6.14
C ASP A 18 2.11 8.25 5.40
N ASP A 19 3.15 8.86 4.82
CA ASP A 19 3.01 10.04 3.95
C ASP A 19 2.16 9.71 2.72
N THR A 20 2.45 8.57 2.07
CA THR A 20 1.71 8.15 0.88
C THR A 20 0.23 7.98 1.19
N LEU A 21 -0.12 7.32 2.29
CA LEU A 21 -1.51 7.15 2.72
C LEU A 21 -2.17 8.49 3.05
N ALA A 22 -1.49 9.39 3.75
CA ALA A 22 -2.03 10.71 4.07
C ALA A 22 -2.36 11.52 2.81
N ARG A 23 -1.51 11.44 1.77
CA ARG A 23 -1.73 12.12 0.48
C ARG A 23 -2.84 11.47 -0.33
N LEU A 24 -2.91 10.13 -0.37
CA LEU A 24 -3.93 9.40 -1.11
C LEU A 24 -5.31 9.51 -0.45
N GLY A 25 -5.38 9.53 0.89
CA GLY A 25 -6.61 9.77 1.63
C GLY A 25 -7.26 11.12 1.30
N LYS A 26 -6.45 12.18 1.17
CA LYS A 26 -6.90 13.51 0.70
C LYS A 26 -7.47 13.49 -0.74
N ARG A 27 -7.17 12.44 -1.51
CA ARG A 27 -7.65 12.24 -2.89
C ARG A 27 -8.77 11.19 -2.98
N GLY A 28 -9.34 10.77 -1.84
CA GLY A 28 -10.45 9.83 -1.78
C GLY A 28 -10.04 8.36 -1.82
N ALA A 29 -8.77 8.03 -1.56
CA ALA A 29 -8.39 6.64 -1.36
C ALA A 29 -8.78 6.15 0.03
N GLU A 30 -9.26 4.92 0.12
CA GLU A 30 -9.70 4.31 1.37
C GLU A 30 -8.79 3.13 1.73
N LEU A 31 -8.31 3.09 2.98
CA LEU A 31 -7.53 1.95 3.48
C LEU A 31 -8.43 0.72 3.62
N VAL A 32 -7.95 -0.42 3.13
CA VAL A 32 -8.61 -1.72 3.28
C VAL A 32 -7.85 -2.53 4.33
N GLY A 33 -8.46 -2.66 5.51
CA GLY A 33 -7.82 -3.30 6.66
C GLY A 33 -6.85 -2.35 7.35
N GLU A 34 -5.63 -2.83 7.60
CA GLU A 34 -4.61 -2.12 8.38
C GLU A 34 -3.28 -2.07 7.63
N VAL A 35 -2.40 -1.15 8.04
CA VAL A 35 -1.00 -1.21 7.67
C VAL A 35 -0.33 -2.29 8.52
N VAL A 36 0.20 -3.32 7.86
CA VAL A 36 0.85 -4.44 8.53
C VAL A 36 2.35 -4.40 8.29
N GLN A 37 3.11 -4.79 9.31
CA GLN A 37 4.55 -4.99 9.20
C GLN A 37 4.83 -6.48 9.00
N TYR A 38 5.64 -6.80 7.98
CA TYR A 38 6.15 -8.13 7.72
C TYR A 38 7.62 -8.20 8.13
N GLU A 39 7.86 -8.89 9.24
CA GLU A 39 9.19 -9.02 9.86
C GLU A 39 9.83 -7.62 10.02
N ASP A 40 11.15 -7.52 9.86
CA ASP A 40 11.86 -6.23 9.83
C ASP A 40 12.19 -5.80 8.40
N THR A 41 11.43 -6.29 7.41
CA THR A 41 11.76 -6.13 5.98
C THR A 41 10.76 -5.26 5.23
N TYR A 42 9.46 -5.28 5.57
CA TYR A 42 8.47 -4.45 4.86
C TYR A 42 7.34 -3.97 5.77
N ARG A 43 6.77 -2.80 5.44
CA ARG A 43 5.42 -2.40 5.83
C ARG A 43 4.54 -2.41 4.60
N LEU A 44 3.31 -2.89 4.68
CA LEU A 44 2.43 -2.98 3.51
C LEU A 44 0.94 -2.84 3.87
N CYS A 45 0.15 -2.41 2.89
CA CYS A 45 -1.29 -2.27 3.02
C CYS A 45 -2.00 -2.38 1.66
N TYR A 46 -3.33 -2.50 1.71
CA TYR A 46 -4.18 -2.33 0.53
C TYR A 46 -5.03 -1.08 0.65
N ILE A 47 -5.25 -0.42 -0.48
CA ILE A 47 -6.18 0.70 -0.59
C ILE A 47 -7.17 0.46 -1.73
N ARG A 48 -8.33 1.10 -1.63
CA ARG A 48 -9.24 1.34 -2.76
C ARG A 48 -8.95 2.74 -3.30
N GLY A 49 -8.53 2.81 -4.56
CA GLY A 49 -8.38 4.08 -5.28
C GLY A 49 -9.70 4.55 -5.90
N PRO A 50 -9.65 5.56 -6.79
CA PRO A 50 -10.78 5.95 -7.62
C PRO A 50 -11.40 4.74 -8.32
N GLU A 51 -12.73 4.74 -8.45
CA GLU A 51 -13.51 3.64 -9.04
C GLU A 51 -13.38 2.29 -8.31
N GLY A 52 -12.85 2.29 -7.08
CA GLY A 52 -12.74 1.09 -6.25
C GLY A 52 -11.65 0.12 -6.71
N LEU A 53 -10.68 0.57 -7.51
CA LEU A 53 -9.53 -0.26 -7.91
C LEU A 53 -8.70 -0.67 -6.68
N LEU A 54 -8.35 -1.95 -6.59
CA LEU A 54 -7.51 -2.46 -5.50
C LEU A 54 -6.04 -2.23 -5.83
N ILE A 55 -5.35 -1.50 -4.96
CA ILE A 55 -3.92 -1.20 -5.09
C ILE A 55 -3.22 -1.65 -3.81
N GLY A 56 -2.06 -2.29 -3.95
CA GLY A 56 -1.19 -2.58 -2.83
C GLY A 56 0.00 -1.62 -2.76
N LEU A 57 0.36 -1.23 -1.55
CA LEU A 57 1.52 -0.40 -1.24
C LEU A 57 2.44 -1.18 -0.32
N ALA A 58 3.75 -1.10 -0.55
CA ALA A 58 4.77 -1.60 0.37
C ALA A 58 5.89 -0.58 0.54
N GLN A 59 6.44 -0.49 1.74
CA GLN A 59 7.65 0.24 2.07
C GLN A 59 8.69 -0.77 2.54
N GLU A 60 9.90 -0.73 1.99
CA GLU A 60 11.00 -1.57 2.48
C GLU A 60 11.52 -1.01 3.81
N LEU A 61 11.71 -1.89 4.79
CA LEU A 61 12.36 -1.61 6.06
C LEU A 61 13.79 -2.17 5.96
N GLY A 62 14.80 -1.33 6.19
CA GLY A 62 16.20 -1.73 6.13
C GLY A 62 17.01 -1.13 4.98
N GLN A 63 16.39 -0.49 3.99
CA GLN A 63 17.09 0.45 3.09
C GLN A 63 17.22 1.81 3.75
N GLN A 64 17.99 1.89 4.84
CA GLN A 64 18.51 3.18 5.29
C GLN A 64 19.63 3.56 4.31
N THR A 65 19.23 4.24 3.23
CA THR A 65 20.05 5.08 2.36
C THR A 65 21.56 5.05 2.64
N SER A 66 22.27 4.21 1.89
CA SER A 66 23.64 4.55 1.49
C SER A 66 23.49 5.61 0.38
N ARG A 67 23.39 6.88 0.78
CA ARG A 67 23.68 8.04 -0.07
C ARG A 67 24.41 9.08 0.75
#